data_AF-A0A9P5BK49-F1
#
_entry.id   AF-A0A9P5BK49-F1
#
_cell.length_a   1.000
_cell.length_b   1.000
_cell.length_c   1.000
_cell.angle_alpha   90.00
_cell.angle_beta   90.00
_cell.angle_gamma   90.00
#
_symmetry.space_group_name_H-M   'P 1'
#
loop_
_entity.id
_entity.type
_entity.pdbx_description
1 polymer ?
#
loop_
_entity_poly.entity_id
_entity_poly.type
_entity_poly.pdbx_seq_one_letter_code
_entity_poly.pdbx_strand_id
1 'polypeptide(L)'
;MTPTSEHPNDLSPEEIVLDLPEQFTTSKEAFATVTKLAVSILRHAKISALGEIDSDTEAVFDDFTAQFQRITHFAQYVLQKDQELRDSDGPRLQYGMGLMMALFYSATRCRNFFVRREAIAILREWPYTNGIWHSLQTAKVAEWIISIEEERCSGLEFVLGECRVKLQSLRVALKKGVIAVECMQWSADGALEPRKANLTWP
;
A
#
# COMPACT_ATOMS: atom_id res chain seq x y z
N MET A 1 -29.94 -32.74 -1.52
CA MET A 1 -29.32 -32.23 -0.28
C MET A 1 -27.83 -32.51 -0.38
N THR A 2 -27.08 -31.60 -0.96
CA THR A 2 -25.62 -31.63 -0.99
C THR A 2 -25.08 -30.99 0.30
N PRO A 3 -24.03 -31.54 0.93
CA PRO A 3 -23.54 -31.00 2.17
C PRO A 3 -22.78 -29.71 1.90
N THR A 4 -23.16 -28.65 2.60
CA THR A 4 -22.41 -27.40 2.73
C THR A 4 -21.06 -27.72 3.34
N SER A 5 -20.00 -27.57 2.53
CA SER A 5 -18.62 -27.55 3.01
C SER A 5 -18.39 -26.21 3.69
N GLU A 6 -18.60 -26.15 5.00
CA GLU A 6 -18.09 -25.06 5.84
C GLU A 6 -16.56 -25.14 5.84
N HIS A 7 -15.92 -24.29 5.03
CA HIS A 7 -14.50 -24.00 5.17
C HIS A 7 -14.29 -23.16 6.44
N PRO A 8 -13.46 -23.61 7.39
CA PRO A 8 -13.19 -22.83 8.59
C PRO A 8 -12.21 -21.69 8.24
N ASN A 9 -12.61 -20.45 8.54
CA ASN A 9 -11.85 -19.18 8.44
C ASN A 9 -11.87 -18.38 7.11
N ASP A 10 -12.99 -18.29 6.41
CA ASP A 10 -13.23 -17.13 5.54
C ASP A 10 -13.96 -16.04 6.34
N LEU A 11 -13.22 -15.35 7.22
CA LEU A 11 -13.69 -14.06 7.75
C LEU A 11 -13.71 -13.09 6.57
N SER A 12 -14.87 -12.47 6.32
CA SER A 12 -14.98 -11.43 5.32
C SER A 12 -13.99 -10.29 5.63
N PRO A 13 -13.46 -9.57 4.63
CA PRO A 13 -12.57 -8.44 4.87
C PRO A 13 -13.12 -7.48 5.93
N GLU A 14 -14.43 -7.20 5.89
CA GLU A 14 -15.12 -6.31 6.82
C GLU A 14 -15.09 -6.81 8.27
N GLU A 15 -15.25 -8.10 8.52
CA GLU A 15 -15.18 -8.69 9.88
C GLU A 15 -13.77 -8.56 10.48
N ILE A 16 -12.71 -8.64 9.66
CA ILE A 16 -11.32 -8.45 10.11
C ILE A 16 -11.10 -7.03 10.67
N VAL A 17 -11.83 -6.03 10.18
CA VAL A 17 -11.68 -4.62 10.62
C VAL A 17 -12.45 -4.35 11.91
N LEU A 18 -13.59 -5.01 12.12
CA LEU A 18 -14.47 -4.80 13.27
C LEU A 18 -13.85 -5.32 14.58
N ASP A 19 -13.02 -6.36 14.51
CA ASP A 19 -12.34 -6.94 15.68
C ASP A 19 -11.04 -6.22 16.07
N LEU A 20 -10.64 -5.17 15.35
CA LEU A 20 -9.41 -4.44 15.66
C LEU A 20 -9.66 -3.39 16.75
N PRO A 21 -8.73 -3.26 17.71
CA PRO A 21 -8.86 -2.25 18.74
C PRO A 21 -8.79 -0.85 18.12
N GLU A 22 -9.58 0.09 18.65
CA GLU A 22 -9.52 1.49 18.22
C GLU A 22 -8.18 2.16 18.56
N GLN A 23 -7.47 1.64 19.57
CA GLN A 23 -6.20 2.17 20.06
C GLN A 23 -5.28 1.03 20.53
N PHE A 24 -3.97 1.20 20.32
CA PHE A 24 -2.96 0.25 20.80
C PHE A 24 -2.23 0.76 22.04
N THR A 25 -1.87 -0.17 22.92
CA THR A 25 -1.08 0.17 24.12
C THR A 25 0.41 0.25 23.81
N THR A 26 0.88 -0.46 22.78
CA THR A 26 2.30 -0.45 22.38
C THR A 26 2.50 -0.29 20.88
N SER A 27 3.62 0.32 20.47
CA SER A 27 4.01 0.42 19.06
C SER A 27 4.25 -0.97 18.42
N LYS A 28 4.65 -1.96 19.23
CA LYS A 28 4.82 -3.36 18.80
C LYS A 28 3.50 -4.01 18.39
N GLU A 29 2.43 -3.80 19.15
CA GLU A 29 1.08 -4.29 18.80
C GLU A 29 0.56 -3.61 17.55
N ALA A 30 0.69 -2.28 17.47
CA ALA A 30 0.28 -1.52 16.29
C ALA A 30 1.01 -1.99 15.03
N PHE A 31 2.33 -2.14 15.11
CA PHE A 31 3.13 -2.69 14.01
C PHE A 31 2.68 -4.10 13.60
N ALA A 32 2.47 -4.99 14.58
CA ALA A 32 2.01 -6.35 14.30
C ALA A 32 0.66 -6.34 13.58
N THR A 33 -0.27 -5.48 13.99
CA THR A 33 -1.58 -5.32 13.33
C THR A 33 -1.43 -4.81 11.89
N VAL A 34 -0.63 -3.75 11.67
CA VAL A 34 -0.36 -3.23 10.32
C VAL A 34 0.16 -4.33 9.38
N THR A 35 1.16 -5.08 9.83
CA THR A 35 1.73 -6.16 9.01
C THR A 35 0.76 -7.31 8.77
N LYS A 36 -0.03 -7.70 9.78
CA LYS A 36 -1.07 -8.74 9.64
C LYS A 36 -2.14 -8.34 8.63
N LEU A 37 -2.63 -7.09 8.71
CA LEU A 37 -3.58 -6.56 7.73
C LEU A 37 -3.00 -6.60 6.31
N ALA A 38 -1.81 -6.05 6.11
CA ALA A 38 -1.17 -6.03 4.80
C ALA A 38 -0.96 -7.45 4.23
N VAL A 39 -0.51 -8.40 5.05
CA VAL A 39 -0.35 -9.80 4.64
C VAL A 39 -1.70 -10.45 4.32
N SER A 40 -2.75 -10.17 5.09
CA SER A 40 -4.10 -10.68 4.83
C SER A 40 -4.62 -10.22 3.47
N ILE A 41 -4.52 -8.91 3.18
CA ILE A 41 -4.91 -8.32 1.89
C ILE A 41 -4.16 -9.00 0.73
N LEU A 42 -2.83 -9.12 0.85
CA LEU A 42 -2.01 -9.75 -0.20
C LEU A 42 -2.34 -11.24 -0.39
N ARG A 43 -2.64 -11.95 0.70
CA ARG A 43 -3.03 -13.36 0.63
C ARG A 43 -4.35 -13.52 -0.10
N HIS A 44 -5.34 -12.70 0.23
CA HIS A 44 -6.65 -12.72 -0.42
C HIS A 44 -6.51 -12.39 -1.91
N ALA A 45 -5.81 -11.30 -2.25
CA ALA A 45 -5.55 -10.92 -3.63
C ALA A 45 -4.91 -12.04 -4.46
N LYS A 46 -3.94 -12.76 -3.86
CA LYS A 46 -3.27 -13.89 -4.52
C LYS A 46 -4.21 -15.09 -4.74
N ILE A 47 -5.09 -15.39 -3.79
CA ILE A 47 -6.05 -16.50 -3.91
C ILE A 47 -7.06 -16.18 -5.01
N SER A 48 -7.64 -14.98 -5.01
CA SER A 48 -8.59 -14.54 -6.04
C SER A 48 -7.97 -14.61 -7.44
N ALA A 49 -6.72 -14.16 -7.61
CA ALA A 49 -6.01 -14.21 -8.89
C ALA A 49 -5.70 -15.64 -9.39
N LEU A 50 -5.66 -16.65 -8.52
CA LEU A 50 -5.49 -18.05 -8.94
C LEU A 50 -6.80 -18.69 -9.42
N GLY A 51 -7.95 -18.12 -9.05
CA GLY A 51 -9.28 -18.63 -9.41
C GLY A 51 -9.84 -18.08 -10.72
N GLU A 52 -9.28 -16.98 -11.25
CA GLU A 52 -9.82 -16.26 -12.41
C GLU A 52 -8.78 -16.17 -13.53
N ILE A 53 -9.10 -16.71 -14.72
CA ILE A 53 -8.16 -16.85 -15.85
C ILE A 53 -7.96 -15.52 -16.62
N ASP A 54 -8.75 -14.47 -16.35
CA ASP A 54 -8.70 -13.22 -17.15
C ASP A 54 -9.17 -11.94 -16.44
N SER A 55 -9.15 -11.89 -15.10
CA SER A 55 -9.67 -10.72 -14.38
C SER A 55 -8.64 -9.62 -14.15
N ASP A 56 -9.15 -8.39 -14.02
CA ASP A 56 -8.37 -7.24 -13.58
C ASP A 56 -7.90 -7.46 -12.14
N THR A 57 -6.71 -8.04 -11.98
CA THR A 57 -6.07 -8.34 -10.68
C THR A 57 -5.93 -7.13 -9.76
N GLU A 58 -6.15 -5.93 -10.28
CA GLU A 58 -6.16 -4.70 -9.52
C GLU A 58 -7.48 -4.50 -8.74
N ALA A 59 -8.62 -4.90 -9.32
CA ALA A 59 -9.94 -4.70 -8.74
C ALA A 59 -10.16 -5.44 -7.41
N VAL A 60 -9.44 -6.54 -7.17
CA VAL A 60 -9.50 -7.29 -5.90
C VAL A 60 -9.18 -6.44 -4.67
N PHE A 61 -8.44 -5.34 -4.84
CA PHE A 61 -8.07 -4.47 -3.73
C PHE A 61 -9.18 -3.49 -3.32
N ASP A 62 -10.25 -3.38 -4.11
CA ASP A 62 -11.30 -2.36 -3.92
C ASP A 62 -12.10 -2.60 -2.63
N ASP A 63 -12.27 -3.87 -2.25
CA ASP A 63 -12.96 -4.30 -1.02
C ASP A 63 -12.13 -4.05 0.26
N PHE A 64 -10.88 -3.59 0.13
CA PHE A 64 -9.95 -3.46 1.25
C PHE A 64 -9.75 -2.03 1.76
N THR A 65 -10.62 -1.08 1.37
CA THR A 65 -10.46 0.34 1.72
C THR A 65 -10.41 0.56 3.25
N ALA A 66 -11.27 -0.10 4.01
CA ALA A 66 -11.31 0.03 5.47
C ALA A 66 -10.02 -0.49 6.15
N GLN A 67 -9.43 -1.54 5.61
CA GLN A 67 -8.19 -2.16 6.08
C GLN A 67 -7.00 -1.25 5.76
N PHE A 68 -6.99 -0.62 4.58
CA PHE A 68 -5.98 0.38 4.24
C PHE A 68 -6.07 1.61 5.17
N GLN A 69 -7.27 2.08 5.51
CA GLN A 69 -7.46 3.13 6.51
C GLN A 69 -6.92 2.73 7.90
N ARG A 70 -7.18 1.48 8.33
CA ARG A 70 -6.60 0.96 9.57
C ARG A 70 -5.07 0.87 9.50
N ILE A 71 -4.51 0.46 8.36
CA ILE A 71 -3.06 0.43 8.13
C ILE A 71 -2.45 1.82 8.31
N THR A 72 -2.98 2.86 7.64
CA THR A 72 -2.43 4.22 7.75
C THR A 72 -2.57 4.77 9.16
N HIS A 73 -3.74 4.60 9.79
CA HIS A 73 -3.98 5.03 11.16
C HIS A 73 -2.99 4.43 12.16
N PHE A 74 -2.78 3.10 12.14
CA PHE A 74 -1.85 2.45 13.05
C PHE A 74 -0.39 2.69 12.69
N ALA A 75 -0.07 2.88 11.42
CA ALA A 75 1.27 3.27 11.00
C ALA A 75 1.65 4.66 11.50
N GLN A 76 0.70 5.61 11.50
CA GLN A 76 0.89 6.94 12.07
C GLN A 76 1.20 6.86 13.57
N TYR A 77 0.49 6.01 14.31
CA TYR A 77 0.79 5.77 15.73
C TYR A 77 2.20 5.21 15.95
N VAL A 78 2.65 4.26 15.11
CA VAL A 78 4.01 3.72 15.18
C VAL A 78 5.05 4.81 14.88
N LEU A 79 4.81 5.68 13.89
CA LEU A 79 5.65 6.84 13.57
C LEU A 79 5.77 7.81 14.74
N GLN A 80 4.66 8.15 15.37
CA GLN A 80 4.65 9.03 16.54
C GLN A 80 5.48 8.43 17.70
N LYS A 81 5.33 7.13 17.97
CA LYS A 81 6.13 6.46 19.01
C LYS A 81 7.60 6.35 18.67
N ASP A 82 7.96 6.16 17.40
CA ASP A 82 9.35 6.23 16.98
C ASP A 82 9.93 7.64 17.16
N GLN A 83 9.16 8.68 16.81
CA GLN A 83 9.53 10.08 17.04
C GLN A 83 9.81 10.36 18.52
N GLU A 84 8.88 10.02 19.42
CA GLU A 84 9.03 10.18 20.88
C GLU A 84 10.30 9.49 21.42
N LEU A 85 10.61 8.29 20.93
CA LEU A 85 11.80 7.55 21.33
C LEU A 85 13.08 8.24 20.84
N ARG A 86 13.10 8.75 19.60
CA ARG A 86 14.27 9.47 19.07
C ARG A 86 14.52 10.77 19.83
N ASP A 87 13.46 11.49 20.18
CA ASP A 87 13.55 12.77 20.91
C ASP A 87 14.03 12.57 22.36
N SER A 88 13.84 11.37 22.91
CA SER A 88 14.31 10.98 24.25
C SER A 88 15.64 10.20 24.25
N ASP A 89 16.37 10.16 23.13
CA ASP A 89 17.60 9.37 22.92
C ASP A 89 17.43 7.86 23.21
N GLY A 90 16.20 7.37 23.03
CA GLY A 90 15.84 5.97 23.13
C GLY A 90 16.28 5.12 21.92
N PRO A 91 16.24 3.79 22.04
CA PRO A 91 16.57 2.89 20.94
C PRO A 91 15.58 3.05 19.78
N ARG A 92 16.11 3.16 18.55
CA ARG A 92 15.30 3.24 17.33
C ARG A 92 14.45 1.98 17.13
N LEU A 93 13.21 2.15 16.69
CA LEU A 93 12.36 1.01 16.35
C LEU A 93 12.83 0.38 15.03
N GLN A 94 12.96 -0.95 15.01
CA GLN A 94 13.46 -1.71 13.84
C GLN A 94 12.35 -2.16 12.88
N TYR A 95 11.16 -1.59 12.98
CA TYR A 95 9.94 -2.04 12.29
C TYR A 95 9.86 -1.71 10.79
N GLY A 96 10.91 -1.13 10.22
CA GLY A 96 10.74 -0.31 9.03
C GLY A 96 10.36 -1.03 7.73
N MET A 97 10.80 -2.27 7.48
CA MET A 97 10.47 -2.92 6.20
C MET A 97 9.00 -3.30 6.09
N GLY A 98 8.45 -3.95 7.13
CA GLY A 98 7.03 -4.35 7.13
C GLY A 98 6.10 -3.15 7.04
N LEU A 99 6.43 -2.07 7.76
CA LEU A 99 5.66 -0.83 7.76
C LEU A 99 5.74 -0.12 6.41
N MET A 100 6.95 0.02 5.86
CA MET A 100 7.16 0.63 4.54
C MET A 100 6.41 -0.11 3.44
N MET A 101 6.43 -1.45 3.44
CA MET A 101 5.69 -2.24 2.45
C MET A 101 4.17 -2.08 2.61
N ALA A 102 3.66 -2.12 3.84
CA ALA A 102 2.22 -1.92 4.09
C ALA A 102 1.74 -0.54 3.62
N LEU A 103 2.52 0.51 3.87
CA LEU A 103 2.23 1.86 3.40
C LEU A 103 2.35 1.97 1.88
N PHE A 104 3.36 1.35 1.25
CA PHE A 104 3.49 1.35 -0.21
C PHE A 104 2.28 0.68 -0.88
N TYR A 105 1.80 -0.44 -0.35
CA TYR A 105 0.58 -1.07 -0.85
C TYR A 105 -0.65 -0.19 -0.62
N SER A 106 -0.78 0.43 0.55
CA SER A 106 -1.88 1.35 0.83
C SER A 106 -1.90 2.52 -0.15
N ALA A 107 -0.72 3.07 -0.49
CA ALA A 107 -0.56 4.18 -1.43
C ALA A 107 -0.88 3.81 -2.89
N THR A 108 -0.63 2.56 -3.30
CA THR A 108 -0.66 2.14 -4.71
C THR A 108 -1.82 1.22 -5.07
N ARG A 109 -2.47 0.58 -4.09
CA ARG A 109 -3.59 -0.36 -4.29
C ARG A 109 -4.94 0.19 -3.87
N CYS A 110 -4.98 1.00 -2.81
CA CYS A 110 -6.22 1.64 -2.40
C CYS A 110 -6.64 2.65 -3.48
N ARG A 111 -7.93 2.76 -3.79
CA ARG A 111 -8.45 3.75 -4.74
C ARG A 111 -8.74 5.09 -4.09
N ASN A 112 -8.97 5.13 -2.77
CA ASN A 112 -9.32 6.34 -2.03
C ASN A 112 -8.14 7.32 -1.94
N PHE A 113 -8.33 8.56 -2.41
CA PHE A 113 -7.26 9.55 -2.49
C PHE A 113 -6.66 9.90 -1.13
N PHE A 114 -7.50 10.01 -0.09
CA PHE A 114 -7.05 10.39 1.25
C PHE A 114 -6.13 9.35 1.84
N VAL A 115 -6.52 8.06 1.78
CA VAL A 115 -5.70 6.94 2.25
C VAL A 115 -4.37 6.88 1.52
N ARG A 116 -4.39 7.07 0.19
CA ARG A 116 -3.18 7.03 -0.63
C ARG A 116 -2.20 8.14 -0.25
N ARG A 117 -2.70 9.36 -0.08
CA ARG A 117 -1.89 10.53 0.32
C ARG A 117 -1.38 10.41 1.75
N GLU A 118 -2.20 9.92 2.68
CA GLU A 118 -1.79 9.67 4.06
C GLU A 118 -0.64 8.65 4.12
N ALA A 119 -0.77 7.52 3.41
CA ALA A 119 0.29 6.51 3.36
C ALA A 119 1.63 7.06 2.86
N ILE A 120 1.59 7.97 1.86
CA ILE A 120 2.78 8.63 1.32
C ILE A 120 3.36 9.63 2.33
N ALA A 121 2.53 10.40 3.01
CA ALA A 121 2.99 11.32 4.05
C ALA A 121 3.78 10.57 5.14
N ILE A 122 3.24 9.43 5.61
CA ILE A 122 3.92 8.57 6.59
C ILE A 122 5.26 8.05 6.04
N LEU A 123 5.30 7.56 4.79
CA LEU A 123 6.53 7.09 4.16
C LEU A 123 7.62 8.18 4.07
N ARG A 124 7.23 9.44 3.87
CA ARG A 124 8.17 10.56 3.79
C ARG A 124 8.78 10.92 5.14
N GLU A 125 7.99 10.82 6.20
CA GLU A 125 8.42 11.15 7.57
C GLU A 125 9.17 10.02 8.26
N TRP A 126 8.95 8.78 7.84
CA TRP A 126 9.55 7.60 8.44
C TRP A 126 11.05 7.49 8.09
N PRO A 127 12.00 7.62 9.03
CA PRO A 127 13.43 7.67 8.72
C PRO A 127 14.04 6.27 8.63
N TYR A 128 13.69 5.52 7.58
CA TYR A 128 14.13 4.14 7.41
C TYR A 128 14.96 3.91 6.16
N THR A 129 16.10 3.27 6.39
CA THR A 129 16.97 2.74 5.34
C THR A 129 17.43 1.34 5.76
N ASN A 130 17.27 0.36 4.86
CA ASN A 130 17.77 -0.99 5.05
C ASN A 130 18.29 -1.55 3.71
N GLY A 131 19.60 -1.48 3.52
CA GLY A 131 20.22 -1.82 2.24
C GLY A 131 19.70 -0.91 1.13
N ILE A 132 19.10 -1.52 0.09
CA ILE A 132 18.49 -0.81 -1.04
C ILE A 132 17.10 -0.22 -0.74
N TRP A 133 16.51 -0.57 0.40
CA TRP A 133 15.19 -0.10 0.78
C TRP A 133 15.28 1.23 1.50
N HIS A 134 14.64 2.26 0.96
CA HIS A 134 14.62 3.59 1.54
C HIS A 134 13.21 4.16 1.49
N SER A 135 12.67 4.54 2.65
CA SER A 135 11.29 5.02 2.79
C SER A 135 10.97 6.20 1.86
N LEU A 136 11.86 7.19 1.77
CA LEU A 136 11.68 8.33 0.85
C LEU A 136 11.72 7.93 -0.63
N GLN A 137 12.53 6.94 -1.03
CA GLN A 137 12.54 6.43 -2.41
C GLN A 137 11.22 5.70 -2.70
N THR A 138 10.75 4.89 -1.75
CA THR A 138 9.44 4.23 -1.82
C THR A 138 8.30 5.24 -1.95
N ALA A 139 8.33 6.34 -1.16
CA ALA A 139 7.38 7.43 -1.27
C ALA A 139 7.41 8.07 -2.66
N LYS A 140 8.60 8.30 -3.24
CA LYS A 140 8.74 8.89 -4.58
C LYS A 140 8.13 8.01 -5.67
N VAL A 141 8.34 6.70 -5.60
CA VAL A 141 7.72 5.76 -6.54
C VAL A 141 6.21 5.78 -6.41
N ALA A 142 5.68 5.78 -5.17
CA ALA A 142 4.25 5.88 -4.91
C ALA A 142 3.67 7.21 -5.43
N GLU A 143 4.34 8.35 -5.15
CA GLU A 143 3.99 9.68 -5.68
C GLU A 143 3.90 9.69 -7.21
N TRP A 144 4.80 9.00 -7.90
CA TRP A 144 4.71 8.89 -9.34
C TRP A 144 3.51 8.05 -9.78
N ILE A 145 3.27 6.88 -9.16
CA ILE A 145 2.12 6.02 -9.47
C ILE A 145 0.81 6.78 -9.28
N ILE A 146 0.61 7.43 -8.14
CA ILE A 146 -0.62 8.18 -7.89
C ILE A 146 -0.78 9.33 -8.89
N SER A 147 0.32 9.98 -9.28
CA SER A 147 0.26 11.10 -10.22
C SER A 147 -0.30 10.67 -11.57
N ILE A 148 0.10 9.49 -12.06
CA ILE A 148 -0.34 8.97 -13.38
C ILE A 148 -1.72 8.30 -13.33
N GLU A 149 -2.11 7.71 -12.19
CA GLU A 149 -3.45 7.14 -12.02
C GLU A 149 -4.52 8.22 -11.83
N GLU A 150 -4.17 9.35 -11.23
CA GLU A 150 -5.13 10.40 -10.89
C GLU A 150 -5.28 11.49 -11.97
N GLU A 151 -4.46 11.47 -13.04
CA GLU A 151 -4.49 12.48 -14.14
C GLU A 151 -5.90 12.68 -14.72
N ARG A 152 -6.66 11.58 -14.83
CA ARG A 152 -8.00 11.54 -15.44
C ARG A 152 -9.13 11.52 -14.41
N CYS A 153 -8.83 11.72 -13.12
CA CYS A 153 -9.80 11.64 -12.03
C CYS A 153 -10.08 13.00 -11.37
N SER A 154 -9.97 14.09 -12.14
CA SER A 154 -10.23 15.44 -11.66
C SER A 154 -11.64 15.58 -11.08
N GLY A 155 -11.75 16.08 -9.84
CA GLY A 155 -13.02 16.26 -9.13
C GLY A 155 -13.58 15.00 -8.47
N LEU A 156 -12.86 13.88 -8.50
CA LEU A 156 -13.21 12.66 -7.78
C LEU A 156 -12.42 12.54 -6.46
N GLU A 157 -12.88 11.65 -5.59
CA GLU A 157 -12.20 11.29 -4.34
C GLU A 157 -11.54 9.90 -4.41
N PHE A 158 -11.63 9.23 -5.56
CA PHE A 158 -11.07 7.91 -5.81
C PHE A 158 -10.62 7.72 -7.26
N VAL A 159 -9.63 6.85 -7.47
CA VAL A 159 -9.08 6.49 -8.79
C VAL A 159 -10.10 5.65 -9.55
N LEU A 160 -10.33 5.88 -10.84
CA LEU A 160 -11.17 4.99 -11.67
C LEU A 160 -10.43 3.71 -12.09
N GLY A 161 -11.14 2.59 -12.26
CA GLY A 161 -10.50 1.29 -12.52
C GLY A 161 -9.63 1.30 -13.77
N GLU A 162 -10.13 1.89 -14.86
CA GLU A 162 -9.45 2.09 -16.14
C GLU A 162 -8.24 3.04 -16.07
N CYS A 163 -8.14 3.84 -15.00
CA CYS A 163 -7.01 4.72 -14.78
C CYS A 163 -5.87 4.03 -14.03
N ARG A 164 -6.08 2.81 -13.51
CA ARG A 164 -5.08 2.11 -12.71
C ARG A 164 -3.92 1.59 -13.55
N VAL A 165 -2.74 1.60 -12.95
CA VAL A 165 -1.56 0.93 -13.51
C VAL A 165 -1.61 -0.54 -13.17
N LYS A 166 -1.04 -1.37 -14.04
CA LYS A 166 -0.76 -2.77 -13.72
C LYS A 166 0.48 -2.81 -12.83
N LEU A 167 0.33 -2.76 -11.51
CA LEU A 167 1.51 -2.65 -10.63
C LEU A 167 2.44 -3.87 -10.73
N GLN A 168 1.94 -5.04 -11.14
CA GLN A 168 2.77 -6.22 -11.39
C GLN A 168 3.81 -5.97 -12.51
N SER A 169 3.56 -5.00 -13.39
CA SER A 169 4.51 -4.58 -14.43
C SER A 169 5.50 -3.50 -13.96
N LEU A 170 5.39 -3.02 -12.72
CA LEU A 170 6.26 -2.00 -12.16
C LEU A 170 7.71 -2.51 -12.13
N ARG A 171 8.59 -1.76 -12.78
CA ARG A 171 10.04 -1.92 -12.73
C ARG A 171 10.63 -0.68 -12.08
N VAL A 172 11.47 -0.89 -11.08
CA VAL A 172 12.21 0.16 -10.38
C VAL A 172 13.69 -0.15 -10.49
N ALA A 173 14.45 0.77 -11.06
CA ALA A 173 15.90 0.66 -11.17
C ALA A 173 16.55 1.87 -10.51
N LEU A 174 17.33 1.59 -9.45
CA LEU A 174 18.11 2.61 -8.75
C LEU A 174 19.42 2.86 -9.50
N LYS A 175 19.64 4.11 -9.89
CA LYS A 175 20.88 4.62 -10.47
C LYS A 175 21.40 5.76 -9.59
N LYS A 176 22.66 6.16 -9.79
CA LYS A 176 23.28 7.23 -8.99
C LYS A 176 22.44 8.52 -9.08
N GLY A 177 21.72 8.84 -8.00
CA GLY A 177 20.85 10.03 -7.88
C GLY A 177 19.50 9.96 -8.61
N VAL A 178 19.13 8.84 -9.22
CA VAL A 178 17.90 8.71 -10.04
C VAL A 178 17.22 7.38 -9.79
N ILE A 179 15.89 7.40 -9.65
CA ILE A 179 15.03 6.22 -9.64
C ILE A 179 14.34 6.15 -11.01
N ALA A 180 14.77 5.20 -11.86
CA ALA A 180 14.09 4.95 -13.12
C ALA A 180 12.89 4.02 -12.88
N VAL A 181 11.71 4.45 -13.28
CA VAL A 181 10.45 3.73 -13.09
C VAL A 181 9.76 3.47 -14.43
N GLU A 182 9.17 2.29 -14.57
CA GLU A 182 8.35 1.89 -15.72
C GLU A 182 7.19 1.02 -15.23
N CYS A 183 5.99 1.23 -15.74
CA CYS A 183 4.84 0.33 -15.57
C CYS A 183 3.93 0.41 -16.80
N MET A 184 2.92 -0.46 -16.88
CA MET A 184 1.91 -0.46 -17.93
C MET A 184 0.59 0.13 -17.40
N GLN A 185 -0.11 0.91 -18.21
CA GLN A 185 -1.42 1.52 -17.91
C GLN A 185 -2.31 1.44 -19.14
N TRP A 186 -3.62 1.27 -18.94
CA TRP A 186 -4.57 1.34 -20.06
C TRP A 186 -4.77 2.80 -20.51
N SER A 187 -4.63 3.02 -21.81
CA SER A 187 -4.98 4.28 -22.47
C SER A 187 -6.51 4.42 -22.58
N ALA A 188 -6.98 5.62 -22.93
CA ALA A 188 -8.41 5.87 -23.17
C ALA A 188 -8.96 5.02 -24.34
N ASP A 189 -8.12 4.65 -25.29
CA ASP A 189 -8.47 3.84 -26.46
C ASP A 189 -8.43 2.33 -26.16
N GLY A 190 -8.19 1.93 -24.90
CA GLY A 190 -8.12 0.53 -24.49
C GLY A 190 -6.82 -0.18 -24.86
N ALA A 191 -5.79 0.54 -25.32
CA ALA A 191 -4.46 -0.02 -25.54
C ALA A 191 -3.63 0.01 -24.25
N LEU A 192 -2.88 -1.07 -23.98
CA LEU A 192 -1.98 -1.14 -22.83
C LEU A 192 -0.64 -0.49 -23.17
N GLU A 193 -0.31 0.63 -22.54
CA GLU A 193 0.85 1.45 -22.88
C GLU A 193 1.85 1.57 -21.72
N PRO A 194 3.17 1.68 -22.00
CA PRO A 194 4.17 1.90 -20.97
C PRO A 194 4.18 3.35 -20.50
N ARG A 195 4.15 3.56 -19.17
CA ARG A 195 4.43 4.83 -18.49
C ARG A 195 5.83 4.75 -17.89
N LYS A 196 6.66 5.79 -18.12
CA LYS A 196 8.05 5.83 -17.65
C LYS A 196 8.41 7.18 -17.08
N ALA A 197 9.28 7.20 -16.07
CA ALA A 197 9.87 8.43 -15.55
C ALA A 197 11.25 8.18 -14.93
N ASN A 198 12.03 9.26 -14.82
CA ASN A 198 13.25 9.32 -14.02
C ASN A 198 12.98 10.24 -12.84
N LEU A 199 12.87 9.69 -11.63
CA LEU A 199 12.57 10.44 -10.42
C LEU A 199 13.87 10.85 -9.75
N THR A 200 14.02 12.13 -9.45
CA THR A 200 15.12 12.63 -8.61
C THR A 200 14.78 12.41 -7.14
N TRP A 201 15.76 11.97 -6.37
CA TRP A 201 15.65 11.86 -4.91
C TRP A 201 16.78 12.67 -4.26
N PRO A 202 16.53 13.37 -3.13
CA PRO A 202 17.52 14.23 -2.45
C PRO A 202 18.79 13.51 -2.01
#